data_AF-A0A9Q9MKF4-F1
#
_entry.id   AF-A0A9Q9MKF4-F1
#
_cell.length_a   1.000
_cell.length_b   1.000
_cell.length_c   1.000
_cell.angle_alpha   90.00
_cell.angle_beta   90.00
_cell.angle_gamma   90.00
#
_symmetry.space_group_name_H-M   'P 1'
#
loop_
_entity.id
_entity.type
_entity.pdbx_description
1 polymer ?
#
loop_
_entity_poly.entity_id
_entity_poly.type
_entity_poly.pdbx_seq_one_letter_code
_entity_poly.pdbx_strand_id
1 'polypeptide(L)'
;MAMVGVDGLVEALAQPFLLAKVDQHAAAVRQSITAAGKPIDSISLAGYARSVIAVHQRHGRPLPTPDSVDWSDADWTVLRLVSVCSLADAADAF
;
A
#
# COMPACT_ATOMS: atom_id res chain seq x y z
N MET A 1 -5.39 -13.48 -12.16
CA MET A 1 -4.10 -13.34 -11.44
C MET A 1 -4.38 -12.46 -10.24
N ALA A 2 -4.11 -12.97 -9.05
CA ALA A 2 -4.29 -12.19 -7.83
C ALA A 2 -3.19 -11.12 -7.74
N MET A 3 -3.54 -9.90 -7.33
CA MET A 3 -2.65 -8.75 -7.20
C MET A 3 -2.91 -8.07 -5.85
N VAL A 4 -1.86 -7.92 -5.02
CA VAL A 4 -1.99 -7.36 -3.65
C VAL A 4 -2.75 -6.03 -3.65
N GLY A 5 -2.48 -5.16 -4.63
CA GLY A 5 -3.16 -3.88 -4.78
C GLY A 5 -4.65 -4.01 -5.11
N VAL A 6 -5.03 -4.89 -6.04
CA VAL A 6 -6.44 -5.05 -6.46
C VAL A 6 -7.23 -5.79 -5.40
N ASP A 7 -6.75 -6.95 -4.97
CA ASP A 7 -7.45 -7.79 -4.00
C ASP A 7 -7.55 -7.09 -2.65
N GLY A 8 -6.49 -6.38 -2.23
CA GLY A 8 -6.51 -5.61 -0.99
C GLY A 8 -7.48 -4.44 -1.01
N LEU A 9 -7.68 -3.77 -2.15
CA LEU A 9 -8.70 -2.73 -2.28
C LEU A 9 -10.11 -3.32 -2.27
N VAL A 10 -10.33 -4.46 -2.93
CA VAL A 10 -11.62 -5.17 -2.91
C VAL A 10 -11.99 -5.56 -1.47
N GLU A 11 -11.05 -6.14 -0.72
CA GLU A 11 -11.27 -6.52 0.69
C GLU A 11 -11.47 -5.30 1.59
N ALA A 12 -10.71 -4.22 1.37
CA ALA A 12 -10.89 -2.97 2.11
C ALA A 12 -12.29 -2.39 1.91
N LEU A 13 -12.81 -2.38 0.69
CA LEU A 13 -14.17 -1.91 0.40
C LEU A 13 -15.25 -2.78 1.06
N ALA A 14 -14.98 -4.07 1.31
CA ALA A 14 -15.89 -4.98 2.00
C ALA A 14 -15.82 -4.85 3.54
N GLN A 15 -14.73 -4.31 4.09
CA GLN A 15 -14.45 -4.33 5.52
C GLN A 15 -14.07 -2.92 6.04
N PRO A 16 -14.99 -2.19 6.72
CA PRO A 16 -14.75 -0.80 7.14
C PRO A 16 -13.50 -0.60 8.02
N PHE A 17 -13.17 -1.58 8.85
CA PHE A 17 -11.96 -1.54 9.67
C PHE A 17 -10.67 -1.62 8.84
N LEU A 18 -10.66 -2.46 7.81
CA LEU A 18 -9.53 -2.57 6.90
C LEU A 18 -9.40 -1.31 6.04
N LEU A 19 -10.52 -0.76 5.57
CA LEU A 19 -10.54 0.54 4.88
C LEU A 19 -9.90 1.64 5.73
N ALA A 20 -10.28 1.74 7.01
CA ALA A 20 -9.69 2.72 7.92
C ALA A 20 -8.17 2.55 8.10
N LYS A 21 -7.68 1.30 8.14
CA LYS A 21 -6.23 1.01 8.14
C LYS A 21 -5.56 1.46 6.85
N VAL A 22 -6.16 1.18 5.69
CA VAL A 22 -5.64 1.62 4.39
C VAL A 22 -5.59 3.15 4.32
N ASP A 23 -6.64 3.85 4.76
CA ASP A 23 -6.67 5.31 4.79
C ASP A 23 -5.57 5.91 5.69
N GLN A 24 -5.37 5.33 6.88
CA GLN A 24 -4.31 5.73 7.80
C GLN A 24 -2.92 5.55 7.15
N HIS A 25 -2.70 4.40 6.51
CA HIS A 25 -1.44 4.13 5.84
C HIS A 25 -1.25 5.04 4.62
N ALA A 26 -2.29 5.33 3.84
CA ALA A 26 -2.26 6.27 2.71
C ALA A 26 -1.91 7.69 3.16
N ALA A 27 -2.48 8.15 4.29
CA ALA A 27 -2.11 9.44 4.88
C ALA A 27 -0.62 9.49 5.25
N ALA A 28 -0.10 8.42 5.86
CA ALA A 28 1.29 8.33 6.23
C ALA A 28 2.24 8.16 5.02
N VAL A 29 1.80 7.55 3.91
CA VAL A 29 2.54 7.52 2.63
C VAL A 29 2.66 8.94 2.07
N ARG A 30 1.52 9.66 1.98
CA ARG A 30 1.50 11.05 1.53
C ARG A 30 2.45 11.90 2.37
N GLN A 31 2.33 11.83 3.70
CA GLN A 31 3.20 12.57 4.62
C GLN A 31 4.69 12.28 4.38
N SER A 32 5.07 11.01 4.18
CA SER A 32 6.46 10.64 3.94
C SER A 32 6.99 11.17 2.61
N ILE A 33 6.18 11.15 1.55
CA ILE A 33 6.57 11.66 0.24
C ILE A 33 6.69 13.19 0.28
N THR A 34 5.70 13.88 0.89
CA THR A 34 5.74 15.34 1.03
C THR A 34 6.88 15.81 1.92
N ALA A 35 7.18 15.10 3.00
CA ALA A 35 8.32 15.41 3.88
C ALA A 35 9.67 15.26 3.17
N ALA A 36 9.74 14.43 2.12
CA ALA A 36 10.89 14.30 1.24
C ALA A 36 10.93 15.36 0.11
N GLY A 37 10.02 16.33 0.11
CA GLY A 37 9.93 17.39 -0.90
C GLY A 37 9.49 16.89 -2.29
N LYS A 38 8.83 15.74 -2.36
CA LYS A 38 8.38 15.11 -3.61
C LYS A 38 6.88 15.31 -3.83
N PRO A 39 6.42 15.44 -5.09
CA PRO A 39 5.00 15.45 -5.42
C PRO A 39 4.37 14.06 -5.18
N ILE A 40 3.04 14.03 -5.00
CA ILE A 40 2.28 12.76 -4.97
C ILE A 40 1.94 12.37 -6.41
N ASP A 41 2.92 11.80 -7.11
CA ASP A 41 2.79 11.30 -8.48
C ASP A 41 3.18 9.83 -8.60
N SER A 42 2.93 9.23 -9.77
CA SER A 42 3.21 7.81 -10.04
C SER A 42 4.68 7.45 -9.82
N ILE A 43 5.61 8.34 -10.15
CA ILE A 43 7.05 8.13 -9.97
C ILE A 43 7.40 8.07 -8.48
N SER A 44 6.90 9.01 -7.69
CA SER A 44 7.17 9.11 -6.26
C SER A 44 6.51 7.97 -5.49
N LEU A 45 5.29 7.58 -5.86
CA LEU A 45 4.58 6.42 -5.33
C LEU A 45 5.32 5.10 -5.65
N ALA A 46 5.78 4.92 -6.88
CA ALA A 46 6.57 3.75 -7.26
C ALA A 46 7.90 3.69 -6.50
N GLY A 47 8.57 4.84 -6.32
CA GLY A 47 9.79 4.94 -5.50
C GLY A 47 9.55 4.57 -4.04
N TYR A 48 8.41 4.99 -3.48
CA TYR A 48 8.00 4.65 -2.13
C TYR A 48 7.69 3.15 -1.98
N ALA A 49 6.93 2.56 -2.91
CA ALA A 49 6.66 1.11 -2.89
C ALA A 49 7.94 0.27 -2.95
N ARG A 50 8.91 0.67 -3.79
CA ARG A 50 10.22 0.01 -3.87
C ARG A 50 10.97 0.06 -2.54
N SER A 51 10.92 1.18 -1.81
CA SER A 51 11.61 1.29 -0.52
C SER A 51 10.95 0.40 0.55
N VAL A 52 9.62 0.32 0.57
CA VAL A 52 8.86 -0.60 1.43
C VAL A 52 9.24 -2.06 1.15
N ILE A 53 9.25 -2.46 -0.13
CA ILE A 53 9.65 -3.81 -0.57
C ILE A 53 11.09 -4.11 -0.14
N ALA A 54 12.01 -3.17 -0.34
CA ALA A 54 13.41 -3.32 0.03
C ALA A 54 13.60 -3.51 1.54
N VAL A 55 12.84 -2.80 2.39
CA VAL A 55 12.87 -2.99 3.84
C VAL A 55 12.41 -4.40 4.21
N HIS A 56 11.27 -4.85 3.66
CA HIS A 56 10.75 -6.20 3.94
C HIS A 56 11.72 -7.31 3.53
N GLN A 57 12.34 -7.18 2.36
CA GLN A 57 13.34 -8.12 1.84
C GLN A 57 14.63 -8.14 2.69
N ARG A 58 15.09 -6.98 3.20
CA ARG A 58 16.26 -6.91 4.11
C ARG A 58 16.04 -7.68 5.41
N HIS A 59 14.78 -7.85 5.83
CA HIS A 59 14.42 -8.67 6.98
C HIS A 59 14.26 -10.16 6.65
N GLY A 60 14.62 -10.59 5.44
CA GLY A 60 14.58 -11.99 5.01
C GLY A 60 13.17 -12.56 4.86
N ARG A 61 12.14 -11.69 4.77
CA ARG A 61 10.75 -12.12 4.63
C ARG A 61 10.36 -12.18 3.15
N PRO A 62 9.72 -13.26 2.68
CA PRO A 62 9.17 -13.30 1.33
C PRO A 62 8.08 -12.24 1.17
N LEU A 63 7.91 -11.75 -0.06
CA LEU A 63 6.81 -10.85 -0.36
C LEU A 63 5.48 -11.63 -0.24
N PRO A 64 4.46 -11.04 0.39
CA PRO A 64 3.15 -11.66 0.52
C PRO A 64 2.54 -11.85 -0.86
N THR A 65 2.03 -13.05 -1.13
CA THR A 65 1.12 -13.28 -2.26
C THR A 65 -0.31 -13.05 -1.80
N PRO A 66 -1.23 -12.57 -2.65
CA PRO A 66 -2.59 -12.24 -2.21
C PRO A 66 -3.32 -13.40 -1.55
N ASP A 67 -3.15 -14.61 -2.09
CA ASP A 67 -3.73 -15.85 -1.56
C ASP A 67 -3.19 -16.23 -0.17
N SER A 68 -2.09 -15.61 0.26
CA SER A 68 -1.46 -15.83 1.57
C SER A 68 -1.75 -14.74 2.60
N VAL A 69 -2.46 -13.68 2.21
CA VAL A 69 -2.78 -12.56 3.12
C VAL A 69 -4.04 -12.87 3.90
N ASP A 70 -3.92 -12.90 5.23
CA ASP A 70 -5.07 -12.73 6.10
C ASP A 70 -5.39 -11.23 6.20
N TRP A 71 -6.43 -10.80 5.50
CA TRP A 71 -6.82 -9.38 5.44
C TRP A 71 -7.31 -8.82 6.78
N SER A 72 -7.78 -9.69 7.69
CA SER A 72 -8.21 -9.25 9.03
C SER A 72 -7.03 -8.80 9.90
N ASP A 73 -5.85 -9.39 9.67
CA ASP A 73 -4.58 -9.10 10.34
C ASP A 73 -3.44 -8.80 9.35
N ALA A 74 -3.78 -8.11 8.26
CA ALA A 74 -2.80 -7.79 7.21
C ALA A 74 -1.60 -7.04 7.78
N ASP A 75 -0.40 -7.52 7.44
CA ASP A 75 0.83 -6.94 7.96
C ASP A 75 1.08 -5.53 7.44
N TRP A 76 1.94 -4.80 8.13
CA TRP A 76 2.26 -3.41 7.82
C TRP A 76 2.72 -3.20 6.37
N THR A 77 3.52 -4.11 5.82
CA THR A 77 4.03 -4.05 4.43
C THR A 77 2.89 -4.19 3.44
N VAL A 78 1.99 -5.16 3.65
CA VAL A 78 0.78 -5.34 2.81
C VAL A 78 -0.06 -4.07 2.83
N LEU A 79 -0.43 -3.58 4.02
CA LEU A 79 -1.25 -2.38 4.17
C LEU A 79 -0.60 -1.18 3.48
N ARG A 80 0.74 -1.05 3.56
CA ARG A 80 1.47 0.03 2.90
C ARG A 80 1.42 -0.07 1.38
N LEU A 81 1.52 -1.27 0.81
CA LEU A 81 1.47 -1.48 -0.64
C LEU A 81 0.06 -1.25 -1.18
N VAL A 82 -0.98 -1.74 -0.49
CA VAL A 82 -2.39 -1.45 -0.84
C VAL A 82 -2.66 0.06 -0.79
N SER A 83 -2.12 0.75 0.20
CA SER A 83 -2.26 2.21 0.32
C SER A 83 -1.60 2.98 -0.81
N VAL A 84 -0.46 2.50 -1.32
CA VAL A 84 0.17 3.08 -2.52
C VAL A 84 -0.73 2.89 -3.74
N CYS A 85 -1.35 1.71 -3.90
CA CYS A 85 -2.31 1.45 -4.98
C CYS A 85 -3.56 2.33 -4.86
N SER A 86 -4.10 2.52 -3.66
CA SER A 86 -5.21 3.45 -3.42
C SER A 86 -4.87 4.89 -3.84
N LEU A 87 -3.67 5.37 -3.50
CA LEU A 87 -3.22 6.71 -3.88
C LEU A 87 -2.99 6.85 -5.39
N ALA A 88 -2.51 5.80 -6.04
CA ALA A 88 -2.34 5.79 -7.49
C ALA A 88 -3.69 5.83 -8.21
N ASP A 89 -4.65 5.00 -7.78
CA ASP A 89 -6.02 4.99 -8.30
C ASP A 89 -6.72 6.34 -8.11
N ALA A 90 -6.56 6.94 -6.93
CA ALA A 90 -7.08 8.28 -6.66
C ALA A 90 -6.38 9.38 -7.48
N ALA A 91 -5.11 9.21 -7.85
CA ALA A 91 -4.38 10.18 -8.67
C ALA A 91 -4.74 10.07 -10.16
N ASP A 92 -5.07 8.87 -10.65
CA ASP A 92 -5.54 8.63 -12.03
C ASP A 92 -6.98 9.14 -12.24
N ALA A 93 -7.73 9.39 -11.17
CA ALA A 93 -9.11 9.89 -11.22
C ALA A 93 -9.21 11.42 -11.46
N PHE A 94 -8.10 12.15 -11.54
CA PHE A 94 -8.04 13.62 -11.72
C PHE A 94 -7.02 14.03 -12.79
#